data_AF-A0A2X1SNC2-F1
#
_entry.id   AF-A0A2X1SNC2-F1
#
_cell.length_a   1.000
_cell.length_b   1.000
_cell.length_c   1.000
_cell.angle_alpha   90.00
_cell.angle_beta   90.00
_cell.angle_gamma   90.00
#
_symmetry.space_group_name_H-M   'P 1'
#
loop_
_entity.id
_entity.type
_entity.pdbx_description
1 polymer ?
#
loop_
_entity_poly.entity_id
_entity_poly.type
_entity_poly.pdbx_seq_one_letter_code
_entity_poly.pdbx_strand_id
1 'polypeptide(L)'
;MNPAYISAARVHLPNAVEKIAFDHFHVAKMLCAVVDKTRQSEMKTIPLQARKSAHRSRYLWLYGRNKRHGRIAERLEAAQMVLPDTSRCWAMKELARELWSRRYDEQSRRLWLEWIAMAKDVGVPAAE
;
A
#
# COMPACT_ATOMS: atom_id res chain seq x y z
N MET A 1 -1.84 -3.54 -14.78
CA MET A 1 -1.87 -4.05 -16.16
C MET A 1 -1.29 -5.46 -16.16
N ASN A 2 -1.92 -6.43 -16.82
CA ASN A 2 -1.42 -7.82 -16.85
C ASN A 2 -0.07 -7.88 -17.60
N PRO A 3 0.94 -8.61 -17.12
CA PRO A 3 2.24 -8.78 -17.79
C PRO A 3 2.14 -9.15 -19.27
N ALA A 4 1.13 -9.93 -19.68
CA ALA A 4 0.90 -10.31 -21.07
C ALA A 4 0.60 -9.08 -21.96
N TYR A 5 -0.19 -8.12 -21.49
CA TYR A 5 -0.47 -6.89 -22.25
C TYR A 5 0.75 -5.97 -22.32
N ILE A 6 1.56 -5.91 -21.26
CA ILE A 6 2.83 -5.16 -21.28
C ILE A 6 3.78 -5.78 -22.30
N SER A 7 3.88 -7.10 -22.33
CA SER A 7 4.70 -7.83 -23.29
C SER A 7 4.23 -7.61 -24.73
N ALA A 8 2.93 -7.79 -25.00
CA ALA A 8 2.36 -7.57 -26.32
C ALA A 8 2.54 -6.12 -26.80
N ALA A 9 2.34 -5.13 -25.92
CA ALA A 9 2.58 -3.73 -26.23
C ALA A 9 4.04 -3.49 -26.63
N ARG A 10 5.01 -4.06 -25.90
CA ARG A 10 6.44 -3.94 -26.22
C ARG A 10 6.82 -4.56 -27.57
N VAL A 11 6.14 -5.64 -27.98
CA VAL A 11 6.40 -6.31 -29.25
C VAL A 11 5.78 -5.55 -30.43
N HIS A 12 4.55 -5.07 -30.27
CA HIS A 12 3.75 -4.59 -31.41
C HIS A 12 3.65 -3.07 -31.52
N LEU A 13 3.98 -2.31 -30.48
CA LEU A 13 3.90 -0.85 -30.50
C LEU A 13 5.28 -0.20 -30.52
N PRO A 14 5.57 0.70 -31.49
CA PRO A 14 6.76 1.52 -31.42
C PRO A 14 6.68 2.43 -30.18
N ASN A 15 7.81 2.59 -29.48
CA ASN A 15 7.93 3.39 -28.26
C ASN A 15 6.93 2.98 -27.15
N ALA A 16 6.64 1.68 -27.02
CA ALA A 16 5.66 1.17 -26.07
C ALA A 16 5.90 1.62 -24.62
N VAL A 17 7.17 1.70 -24.19
CA VAL A 17 7.54 2.10 -22.82
C VAL A 17 7.04 3.49 -22.47
N GLU A 18 7.09 4.43 -23.43
CA GLU A 18 6.62 5.81 -23.25
C GLU A 18 5.08 5.91 -23.24
N LYS A 19 4.40 4.91 -23.82
CA LYS A 19 2.93 4.88 -23.98
C LYS A 19 2.23 4.09 -22.87
N ILE A 20 2.94 3.21 -22.19
CA ILE A 20 2.37 2.43 -21.08
C ILE A 20 2.18 3.37 -19.88
N ALA A 21 0.93 3.55 -19.49
CA ALA A 21 0.54 4.25 -18.28
C ALA A 21 -0.04 3.28 -17.25
N PHE A 22 0.26 3.51 -15.98
CA PHE A 22 -0.41 2.87 -14.85
C PHE A 22 -1.37 3.88 -14.23
N ASP A 23 -2.66 3.57 -14.25
CA ASP A 23 -3.65 4.44 -13.62
C ASP A 23 -3.59 4.33 -12.09
N HIS A 24 -3.94 5.43 -11.44
CA HIS A 24 -3.93 5.56 -9.98
C HIS A 24 -4.79 4.51 -9.28
N PHE A 25 -5.95 4.16 -9.87
CA PHE A 25 -6.90 3.27 -9.22
C PHE A 25 -6.30 1.87 -9.06
N HIS A 26 -5.70 1.30 -10.10
CA HIS A 26 -5.09 -0.02 -10.00
C HIS A 26 -3.88 -0.03 -9.07
N VAL A 27 -3.04 1.01 -9.07
CA VAL A 27 -1.91 1.12 -8.14
C VAL A 27 -2.39 1.19 -6.68
N ALA A 28 -3.34 2.08 -6.38
CA ALA A 28 -3.90 2.20 -5.04
C ALA A 28 -4.60 0.91 -4.58
N LYS A 29 -5.31 0.22 -5.49
CA LYS A 29 -5.95 -1.08 -5.23
C LYS A 29 -4.93 -2.15 -4.85
N MET A 30 -3.79 -2.22 -5.55
CA MET A 30 -2.71 -3.17 -5.23
C MET A 30 -2.13 -2.91 -3.84
N LEU A 31 -1.85 -1.65 -3.50
CA LEU A 31 -1.34 -1.28 -2.17
C LEU A 31 -2.33 -1.64 -1.05
N CYS A 32 -3.62 -1.35 -1.25
CA CYS A 32 -4.68 -1.76 -0.32
C CYS A 32 -4.76 -3.29 -0.15
N ALA A 33 -4.57 -4.05 -1.23
CA ALA A 33 -4.59 -5.51 -1.19
C ALA A 33 -3.42 -6.07 -0.38
N VAL A 34 -2.22 -5.48 -0.50
CA VAL A 34 -1.06 -5.85 0.32
C VAL A 34 -1.36 -5.63 1.81
N VAL A 35 -1.86 -4.45 2.18
CA VAL A 35 -2.21 -4.13 3.58
C VAL A 35 -3.21 -5.14 4.14
N ASP A 36 -4.25 -5.48 3.39
CA ASP A 36 -5.24 -6.45 3.88
C ASP A 36 -4.69 -7.88 3.95
N LYS A 37 -3.84 -8.31 3.01
CA LYS A 37 -3.16 -9.60 3.07
C LYS A 37 -2.25 -9.70 4.30
N THR A 38 -1.44 -8.68 4.57
CA THR A 38 -0.59 -8.60 5.77
C THR A 38 -1.45 -8.66 7.04
N ARG A 39 -2.53 -7.88 7.10
CA ARG A 39 -3.50 -7.92 8.21
C ARG A 39 -4.09 -9.30 8.43
N GLN A 40 -4.48 -10.00 7.37
CA GLN A 40 -5.03 -11.35 7.47
C GLN A 40 -3.99 -12.34 8.01
N SER A 41 -2.74 -12.23 7.57
CA SER A 41 -1.62 -13.05 8.05
C SER A 41 -1.36 -12.80 9.54
N GLU A 42 -1.18 -11.54 9.91
CA GLU A 42 -0.82 -11.12 11.26
C GLU A 42 -1.97 -11.36 12.27
N MET A 43 -3.23 -11.19 11.86
CA MET A 43 -4.39 -11.57 12.70
C MET A 43 -4.41 -13.06 13.07
N LYS A 44 -3.83 -13.94 12.24
CA LYS A 44 -3.74 -15.37 12.55
C LYS A 44 -2.66 -15.65 13.59
N THR A 45 -1.58 -14.87 13.62
CA THR A 45 -0.41 -15.10 14.48
C THR A 45 -0.54 -14.45 15.86
N ILE A 46 -1.25 -13.33 15.99
CA ILE A 46 -1.35 -12.61 17.27
C ILE A 46 -2.21 -13.35 18.32
N PRO A 47 -1.93 -13.18 19.62
CA PRO A 47 -2.71 -13.80 20.71
C PRO A 47 -4.19 -13.39 20.70
N LEU A 48 -5.06 -14.26 21.20
CA LEU A 48 -6.52 -14.02 21.23
C LEU A 48 -6.90 -12.72 21.96
N GLN A 49 -6.18 -12.37 23.04
CA GLN A 49 -6.45 -11.12 23.76
C GLN A 49 -6.12 -9.89 22.91
N ALA A 50 -5.02 -9.93 22.15
CA ALA A 50 -4.62 -8.85 21.23
C ALA A 50 -5.59 -8.70 20.04
N ARG A 51 -6.21 -9.81 19.58
CA ARG A 51 -7.21 -9.77 18.50
C ARG A 51 -8.40 -8.87 18.80
N LYS A 52 -8.76 -8.67 20.08
CA LYS A 52 -9.86 -7.77 20.47
C LYS A 52 -9.57 -6.33 20.05
N SER A 53 -8.33 -5.86 20.22
CA SER A 53 -7.90 -4.50 19.86
C SER A 53 -7.90 -4.28 18.34
N ALA A 54 -7.64 -5.32 17.54
CA ALA A 54 -7.69 -5.28 16.09
C ALA A 54 -9.02 -5.80 15.48
N HIS A 55 -10.02 -6.10 16.30
CA HIS A 55 -11.28 -6.67 15.83
C HIS A 55 -12.02 -5.68 14.92
N ARG A 56 -12.50 -6.20 13.77
CA ARG A 56 -13.19 -5.39 12.72
C ARG A 56 -12.39 -4.14 12.33
N SER A 57 -11.06 -4.26 12.28
CA SER A 57 -10.16 -3.15 11.91
C SER A 57 -9.96 -2.98 10.40
N ARG A 58 -10.37 -3.94 9.56
CA ARG A 58 -10.16 -3.93 8.09
C ARG A 58 -10.33 -2.55 7.46
N TYR A 59 -11.50 -1.94 7.67
CA TYR A 59 -11.81 -0.66 7.03
C TYR A 59 -11.01 0.52 7.60
N LEU A 60 -10.51 0.43 8.84
CA LEU A 60 -9.64 1.46 9.43
C LEU A 60 -8.35 1.64 8.62
N TRP A 61 -7.83 0.55 8.04
CA TRP A 61 -6.63 0.54 7.20
C TRP A 61 -6.89 1.01 5.75
N LEU A 62 -8.10 0.79 5.24
CA LEU A 62 -8.42 1.11 3.84
C LEU A 62 -8.73 2.59 3.63
N TYR A 63 -9.21 3.29 4.67
CA TYR A 63 -9.38 4.74 4.61
C TYR A 63 -8.05 5.49 4.55
N GLY A 64 -8.06 6.64 3.87
CA GLY A 64 -6.91 7.56 3.84
C GLY A 64 -6.80 8.32 5.15
N ARG A 65 -5.59 8.87 5.42
CA ARG A 65 -5.27 9.53 6.69
C ARG A 65 -6.30 10.58 7.10
N ASN A 66 -6.82 11.31 6.13
CA ASN A 66 -7.75 12.43 6.23
C ASN A 66 -9.19 12.06 6.62
N LYS A 67 -9.54 10.77 6.72
CA LYS A 67 -10.89 10.32 7.14
C LYS A 67 -10.92 9.76 8.56
N ARG A 68 -9.92 10.10 9.38
CA ARG A 68 -9.69 9.50 10.70
C ARG A 68 -9.80 10.56 11.78
N HIS A 69 -10.98 10.65 12.38
CA HIS A 69 -11.26 11.54 13.50
C HIS A 69 -12.02 10.78 14.60
N GLY A 70 -11.88 11.26 15.83
CA GLY A 70 -12.50 10.69 17.02
C GLY A 70 -12.25 9.18 17.13
N ARG A 71 -13.33 8.42 17.36
CA ARG A 71 -13.29 6.98 17.59
C ARG A 71 -12.62 6.16 16.49
N ILE A 72 -12.56 6.66 15.25
CA ILE A 72 -11.86 5.95 14.15
C ILE A 72 -10.34 6.00 14.35
N ALA A 73 -9.81 7.13 14.81
CA ALA A 73 -8.38 7.30 15.06
C ALA A 73 -7.93 6.43 16.24
N GLU A 74 -8.62 6.51 17.38
CA GLU A 74 -8.34 5.71 18.57
C GLU A 74 -8.34 4.19 18.29
N ARG A 75 -9.32 3.71 17.53
CA ARG A 75 -9.40 2.29 17.16
C ARG A 75 -8.27 1.86 16.23
N LEU A 76 -7.80 2.76 15.37
CA LEU A 76 -6.68 2.46 14.50
C LEU A 76 -5.38 2.42 15.30
N GLU A 77 -5.16 3.38 16.20
CA GLU A 77 -3.99 3.38 17.11
C GLU A 77 -3.93 2.08 17.93
N ALA A 78 -5.05 1.67 18.51
CA ALA A 78 -5.14 0.39 19.22
C ALA A 78 -4.83 -0.83 18.33
N ALA A 79 -5.28 -0.81 17.07
CA ALA A 79 -4.96 -1.85 16.10
C ALA A 79 -3.48 -1.81 15.67
N GLN A 80 -2.87 -0.62 15.58
CA GLN A 80 -1.46 -0.45 15.22
C GLN A 80 -0.51 -1.04 16.26
N MET A 81 -0.87 -0.94 17.54
CA MET A 81 -0.09 -1.52 18.63
C MET A 81 0.00 -3.04 18.59
N VAL A 82 -0.98 -3.71 17.98
CA VAL A 82 -1.06 -5.18 17.95
C VAL A 82 -0.84 -5.78 16.56
N LEU A 83 -0.75 -4.95 15.52
CA LEU A 83 -0.51 -5.34 14.13
C LEU A 83 0.65 -4.51 13.53
N PRO A 84 1.90 -4.66 14.02
CA PRO A 84 3.05 -3.86 13.56
C PRO A 84 3.34 -3.98 12.05
N ASP A 85 3.24 -5.15 11.45
CA ASP A 85 3.55 -5.34 10.02
C ASP A 85 2.46 -4.75 9.13
N THR A 86 1.20 -4.92 9.52
CA THR A 86 0.06 -4.22 8.89
C THR A 86 0.25 -2.70 8.99
N SER A 87 0.74 -2.21 10.14
CA SER A 87 0.99 -0.80 10.38
C SER A 87 2.07 -0.23 9.46
N ARG A 88 3.17 -0.97 9.28
CA ARG A 88 4.23 -0.61 8.32
C ARG A 88 3.72 -0.58 6.89
N CYS A 89 3.02 -1.63 6.45
CA CYS A 89 2.42 -1.68 5.11
C CYS A 89 1.45 -0.53 4.89
N TRP A 90 0.63 -0.21 5.89
CA TRP A 90 -0.32 0.89 5.82
C TRP A 90 0.38 2.26 5.74
N ALA A 91 1.46 2.47 6.51
CA ALA A 91 2.26 3.69 6.42
C ALA A 91 2.88 3.85 5.02
N MET A 92 3.38 2.78 4.43
CA MET A 92 3.89 2.77 3.05
C MET A 92 2.80 3.11 2.02
N LYS A 93 1.60 2.56 2.19
CA LYS A 93 0.44 2.89 1.34
C LYS A 93 0.06 4.37 1.44
N GLU A 94 0.05 4.96 2.64
CA GLU A 94 -0.24 6.39 2.79
C GLU A 94 0.88 7.29 2.24
N LEU A 95 2.15 6.91 2.42
CA LEU A 95 3.26 7.63 1.80
C LEU A 95 3.15 7.61 0.27
N ALA A 96 2.82 6.46 -0.34
CA ALA A 96 2.58 6.38 -1.78
C ALA A 96 1.42 7.28 -2.23
N ARG A 97 0.35 7.37 -1.43
CA ARG A 97 -0.79 8.26 -1.70
C ARG A 97 -0.38 9.73 -1.70
N GLU A 98 0.42 10.14 -0.71
CA GLU A 98 0.96 11.49 -0.62
C GLU A 98 1.84 11.80 -1.84
N LEU A 99 2.79 10.90 -2.17
CA LEU A 99 3.67 11.05 -3.33
C LEU A 99 2.91 11.11 -4.67
N TRP A 100 1.84 10.33 -4.82
CA TRP A 100 1.03 10.33 -6.04
C TRP A 100 0.34 11.69 -6.30
N SER A 101 -0.02 12.41 -5.24
CA SER A 101 -0.69 13.71 -5.36
C SER A 101 0.27 14.86 -5.73
N ARG A 102 1.59 14.63 -5.68
CA ARG A 102 2.60 15.64 -6.00
C ARG A 102 2.76 15.78 -7.50
N ARG A 103 3.06 17.01 -7.96
CA ARG A 103 3.53 17.24 -9.32
C ARG A 103 4.89 16.56 -9.50
N TYR A 104 5.10 15.95 -10.66
CA TYR A 104 6.38 15.31 -10.96
C TYR A 104 7.51 16.34 -11.12
N ASP A 105 8.59 16.12 -10.37
CA ASP A 105 9.86 16.83 -10.41
C ASP A 105 10.98 15.90 -9.89
N GLU A 106 12.23 16.37 -9.90
CA GLU A 106 13.38 15.56 -9.47
C GLU A 106 13.30 15.18 -7.98
N GLN A 107 12.72 16.05 -7.15
CA GLN A 107 12.49 15.74 -5.74
C GLN A 107 11.48 14.59 -5.57
N SER A 108 10.37 14.64 -6.30
CA SER A 108 9.34 13.60 -6.28
C SER A 108 9.88 12.28 -6.82
N ARG A 109 10.72 12.31 -7.86
CA ARG A 109 11.46 11.14 -8.34
C ARG A 109 12.33 10.52 -7.25
N ARG A 110 13.12 11.33 -6.54
CA ARG A 110 13.94 10.85 -5.41
C ARG A 110 13.09 10.21 -4.31
N LEU A 111 11.98 10.85 -3.94
CA LEU A 111 11.09 10.31 -2.90
C LEU A 111 10.44 8.99 -3.32
N TRP A 112 10.10 8.81 -4.60
CA TRP A 112 9.64 7.53 -5.12
C TRP A 112 10.73 6.45 -5.05
N LEU A 113 11.99 6.79 -5.33
CA LEU A 113 13.12 5.85 -5.19
C LEU A 113 13.34 5.45 -3.72
N GLU A 114 13.27 6.40 -2.80
CA GLU A 114 13.33 6.14 -1.35
C GLU A 114 12.16 5.25 -0.90
N TRP A 115 10.95 5.51 -1.39
CA TRP A 115 9.79 4.65 -1.15
C TRP A 115 10.00 3.22 -1.66
N ILE A 116 10.55 3.05 -2.87
CA ILE A 116 10.86 1.72 -3.42
C ILE A 116 11.90 0.99 -2.54
N ALA A 117 12.92 1.70 -2.05
CA ALA A 117 13.92 1.12 -1.17
C ALA A 117 13.30 0.63 0.15
N MET A 118 12.47 1.48 0.79
CA MET A 118 11.73 1.10 2.01
C MET A 118 10.77 -0.07 1.77
N ALA A 119 10.10 -0.12 0.62
CA ALA A 119 9.15 -1.19 0.31
C ALA A 119 9.83 -2.56 0.19
N LYS A 120 11.07 -2.59 -0.33
CA LYS A 120 11.90 -3.80 -0.40
C LYS A 120 12.33 -4.29 0.98
N ASP A 121 12.63 -3.36 1.90
CA ASP A 121 13.07 -3.68 3.26
C ASP A 121 11.93 -4.20 4.15
N VAL A 122 10.72 -3.63 4.01
CA VAL A 122 9.53 -4.02 4.77
C VAL A 122 8.98 -5.41 4.38
N GLY A 123 9.62 -6.11 3.44
CA GLY A 123 9.25 -7.47 3.05
C GLY A 123 7.91 -7.54 2.33
N VAL A 124 7.48 -6.44 1.68
CA VAL A 124 6.34 -6.50 0.75
C VAL A 124 6.74 -7.47 -0.36
N PRO A 125 6.08 -8.63 -0.50
CA PRO A 125 6.44 -9.58 -1.54
C PRO A 125 6.35 -8.87 -2.88
N ALA A 126 7.37 -9.03 -3.71
CA ALA A 126 7.29 -8.59 -5.09
C ALA A 126 6.00 -9.20 -5.68
N ALA A 127 5.15 -8.36 -6.26
CA ALA A 127 4.02 -8.86 -7.02
C ALA A 127 4.61 -9.58 -8.24
N GLU A 128 4.56 -10.92 -8.21
CA GLU A 128 4.76 -11.76 -9.40
C GLU A 128 3.72 -11.42 -10.49
#